data_AF-A0A157ZK88-F1
#
_entry.id   AF-A0A157ZK88-F1
#
_cell.length_a   1.000
_cell.length_b   1.000
_cell.length_c   1.000
_cell.angle_alpha   90.00
_cell.angle_beta   90.00
_cell.angle_gamma   90.00
#
_symmetry.space_group_name_H-M   'P 1'
#
loop_
_entity.id
_entity.type
_entity.pdbx_description
1 polymer ?
#
loop_
_entity_poly.entity_id
_entity_poly.type
_entity_poly.pdbx_seq_one_letter_code
_entity_poly.pdbx_strand_id
1 'polypeptide(L)' 'MELSETVGSRDFTATLALNGLLVLKEGHREVLRGTLCDALAAVGERPEMANLETTVEDMLRAFIRAHARVT' A
#
# COMPACT_ATOMS: atom_id res chain seq x y z
N MET A 1 0.33 -11.76 -3.16
CA MET A 1 -0.70 -11.31 -2.21
C MET A 1 -1.38 -10.09 -2.80
N GLU A 2 -2.69 -9.94 -2.63
CA GLU A 2 -3.43 -8.79 -3.15
C GLU A 2 -4.32 -8.23 -2.04
N LEU A 3 -4.35 -6.89 -1.95
CA LEU A 3 -5.23 -6.15 -1.06
C LEU A 3 -5.99 -5.12 -1.89
N SER A 4 -7.31 -5.09 -1.74
CA SER A 4 -8.15 -4.04 -2.30
C SER A 4 -8.73 -3.18 -1.18
N GLU A 5 -8.71 -1.87 -1.36
CA GLU A 5 -9.24 -0.90 -0.41
C GLU A 5 -9.84 0.30 -1.14
N THR A 6 -11.01 0.73 -0.70
CA THR A 6 -11.64 1.98 -1.15
C THR A 6 -11.25 3.11 -0.21
N VAL A 7 -10.65 4.18 -0.74
CA VAL A 7 -10.29 5.39 0.01
C VAL A 7 -11.09 6.56 -0.52
N GLY A 8 -12.11 6.97 0.24
CA GLY A 8 -13.10 7.96 -0.23
C GLY A 8 -14.00 7.35 -1.31
N SER A 9 -13.95 7.91 -2.52
CA SER A 9 -14.67 7.41 -3.71
C SER A 9 -13.78 6.69 -4.72
N ARG A 10 -12.53 6.39 -4.34
CA ARG A 10 -11.51 5.79 -5.23
C ARG A 10 -11.19 4.38 -4.77
N ASP A 11 -11.16 3.45 -5.72
CA ASP A 11 -10.84 2.05 -5.47
C ASP A 11 -9.39 1.78 -5.81
N PHE A 12 -8.65 1.22 -4.86
CA PHE A 12 -7.25 0.87 -5.02
C PHE A 12 -7.02 -0.63 -4.84
N THR A 13 -6.07 -1.16 -5.61
CA THR A 13 -5.59 -2.53 -5.46
C THR A 13 -4.07 -2.53 -5.38
N ALA A 14 -3.53 -3.08 -4.30
CA ALA A 14 -2.11 -3.31 -4.10
C ALA A 14 -1.80 -4.80 -4.27
N THR A 15 -0.98 -5.13 -5.26
CA THR A 15 -0.56 -6.51 -5.54
C THR A 15 0.93 -6.66 -5.27
N LEU A 16 1.28 -7.49 -4.28
CA LEU A 16 2.65 -7.93 -4.03
C LEU A 16 2.91 -9.24 -4.77
N ALA A 17 3.78 -9.16 -5.78
CA ALA A 17 4.25 -10.31 -6.54
C ALA A 17 5.36 -11.07 -5.79
N LEU A 18 5.57 -12.34 -6.15
CA LEU A 18 6.55 -13.24 -5.50
C LEU A 18 8.00 -12.74 -5.64
N ASN A 19 8.27 -11.91 -6.64
CA ASN A 19 9.57 -11.27 -6.85
C ASN A 19 9.78 -10.02 -5.98
N GLY A 20 8.87 -9.72 -5.05
CA GLY A 20 8.94 -8.55 -4.16
C GLY A 20 8.48 -7.23 -4.80
N LEU A 21 8.03 -7.26 -6.05
CA LEU A 21 7.46 -6.08 -6.71
C LEU A 21 6.06 -5.82 -6.17
N LEU A 22 5.84 -4.59 -5.72
CA LEU A 22 4.53 -4.07 -5.33
C LEU A 22 3.98 -3.21 -6.46
N VAL A 23 2.77 -3.53 -6.91
CA VAL A 23 2.04 -2.76 -7.93
C VAL A 23 0.78 -2.18 -7.31
N LEU A 24 0.60 -0.88 -7.43
CA LEU A 24 -0.62 -0.19 -7.03
C LEU A 24 -1.42 0.20 -8.27
N LYS A 25 -2.72 -0.12 -8.22
CA LYS A 25 -3.70 0.28 -9.22
C LYS A 25 -4.78 1.13 -8.58
N GLU A 26 -5.28 2.09 -9.34
CA GLU A 26 -6.52 2.81 -9.06
C GLU A 26 -7.54 2.39 -10.14
N GLY A 27 -8.59 1.69 -9.73
CA GLY A 27 -9.47 0.94 -10.64
C GLY A 27 -8.67 -0.03 -11.52
N HIS A 28 -8.70 0.18 -12.84
CA HIS A 28 -7.98 -0.66 -13.81
C HIS A 28 -6.60 -0.09 -14.22
N ARG A 29 -6.25 1.10 -13.74
CA ARG A 29 -5.02 1.78 -14.14
C ARG A 29 -3.92 1.52 -13.13
N GLU A 30 -2.76 1.08 -13.62
CA GLU A 30 -1.55 1.08 -12.81
C GLU A 30 -1.07 2.51 -12.57
N VAL A 31 -0.89 2.87 -11.30
CA VAL A 31 -0.52 4.23 -10.89
C VAL A 31 0.87 4.31 -10.28
N LEU A 32 1.34 3.23 -9.63
CA LEU A 32 2.64 3.21 -8.96
C LEU A 32 3.21 1.80 -8.92
N ARG A 33 4.54 1.72 -9.03
CA ARG A 33 5.33 0.52 -8.71
C ARG A 33 6.29 0.84 -7.58
N GLY A 34 6.45 -0.11 -6.68
CA GLY A 34 7.38 -0.02 -5.56
C GLY A 34 7.77 -1.41 -5.07
N THR A 35 8.24 -1.45 -3.85
CA THR A 35 8.70 -2.65 -3.16
C THR A 35 8.02 -2.76 -1.81
N LEU A 36 8.22 -3.90 -1.15
CA LEU A 36 7.81 -4.06 0.24
C LEU A 36 8.48 -3.02 1.17
N CYS A 37 9.70 -2.58 0.86
CA CYS A 37 10.39 -1.56 1.65
C CYS A 37 9.68 -0.19 1.57
N ASP A 38 9.14 0.17 0.42
CA ASP A 38 8.37 1.41 0.26
C ASP A 38 7.06 1.34 1.05
N ALA A 39 6.42 0.18 1.06
CA ALA A 39 5.24 -0.07 1.89
C ALA A 39 5.57 -0.03 3.39
N LEU A 40 6.75 -0.52 3.81
CA LEU A 40 7.23 -0.40 5.18
C LEU A 40 7.44 1.06 5.58
N ALA A 41 8.06 1.85 4.71
CA ALA A 41 8.29 3.28 4.94
C ALA A 41 6.95 4.02 5.15
N ALA A 42 5.92 3.69 4.37
CA ALA A 42 4.57 4.25 4.53
C ALA A 42 3.93 3.91 5.89
N VAL A 43 4.28 2.77 6.50
CA VAL A 43 3.86 2.45 7.88
C VAL A 43 4.59 3.33 8.88
N GLY A 44 5.90 3.55 8.69
CA GLY A 44 6.72 4.40 9.56
C GLY A 44 6.29 5.87 9.60
N GLU A 45 5.67 6.37 8.53
CA GLU A 45 5.05 7.70 8.51
C GLU A 45 3.77 7.81 9.37
N ARG A 46 3.30 6.69 9.95
CA ARG A 46 2.14 6.63 10.85
C ARG A 46 2.63 6.31 12.27
N PRO A 47 2.82 7.33 13.14
CA PRO A 47 3.33 7.12 14.50
C PRO A 47 2.43 6.21 15.36
N GLU A 48 1.15 6.08 15.00
CA GLU A 48 0.19 5.16 15.62
C GLU A 48 0.50 3.67 15.36
N MET A 49 1.25 3.35 14.30
CA MET A 49 1.58 1.97 13.88
C MET A 49 3.04 1.59 14.18
N ALA A 50 3.83 2.50 14.76
CA ALA A 50 5.26 2.30 15.01
C ALA A 50 5.58 1.18 16.04
N ASN A 51 4.58 0.68 16.77
CA ASN A 51 4.77 -0.22 17.92
C ASN A 51 4.23 -1.65 17.73
N LEU A 52 3.89 -2.10 16.52
CA LEU A 52 3.26 -3.41 16.33
C LEU A 52 3.95 -4.26 15.25
N GLU A 53 3.95 -5.57 15.49
CA GLU A 53 4.18 -6.63 14.51
C GLU A 53 3.40 -6.32 13.23
N THR A 54 4.05 -5.61 12.30
CA THR A 54 3.39 -5.07 11.13
C THR A 54 3.28 -6.18 10.11
N THR A 55 2.05 -6.54 9.75
CA THR A 55 1.82 -7.57 8.73
C THR A 55 2.05 -7.00 7.33
N VAL A 56 2.32 -7.87 6.36
CA VAL A 56 2.40 -7.46 4.94
C VAL A 56 1.11 -6.75 4.51
N GLU A 57 -0.05 -7.16 5.03
CA GLU A 57 -1.33 -6.53 4.73
C GLU A 57 -1.39 -5.08 5.25
N ASP A 58 -0.90 -4.82 6.46
CA ASP A 58 -0.82 -3.47 7.02
C ASP A 58 0.11 -2.57 6.21
N MET A 59 1.22 -3.13 5.71
CA MET A 59 2.13 -2.42 4.82
C MET A 59 1.44 -2.04 3.52
N LEU A 60 0.72 -2.98 2.88
CA LEU A 60 -0.02 -2.69 1.65
C LEU A 60 -1.11 -1.65 1.87
N ARG A 61 -1.84 -1.74 2.99
CA ARG A 61 -2.87 -0.78 3.39
C ARG A 61 -2.26 0.61 3.60
N ALA A 62 -1.13 0.69 4.29
CA ALA A 62 -0.40 1.94 4.47
C ALA A 62 0.07 2.52 3.14
N PHE A 63 0.57 1.68 2.23
CA PHE A 63 1.00 2.10 0.89
C PHE A 63 -0.14 2.67 0.05
N ILE A 64 -1.30 2.00 0.01
CA ILE A 64 -2.52 2.50 -0.65
C ILE A 64 -2.87 3.89 -0.11
N ARG A 65 -2.96 4.02 1.22
CA ARG A 65 -3.38 5.27 1.87
C ARG A 65 -2.35 6.38 1.70
N ALA A 66 -1.06 6.07 1.73
CA ALA A 66 -0.01 7.04 1.47
C ALA A 66 -0.14 7.62 0.06
N HIS A 67 -0.35 6.77 -0.96
CA HIS A 67 -0.57 7.24 -2.31
C HIS A 67 -1.85 8.08 -2.43
N ALA A 68 -2.97 7.58 -1.89
CA ALA A 68 -4.25 8.27 -1.93
C ALA A 68 -4.27 9.64 -1.20
N ARG A 69 -3.28 9.93 -0.35
CA ARG A 69 -3.15 11.26 0.29
C ARG A 69 -2.46 12.28 -0.61
N VAL A 70 -1.60 11.84 -1.52
CA VAL A 70 -0.78 12.71 -2.37
C VAL A 70 -1.50 13.06 -3.67
N THR A 71 -2.37 12.16 -4.15
CA THR A 71 -3.20 12.34 -5.35
C THR A 71 -4.63 12.70 -5.02
#